data_AF-A0A8X7RR84-F1
#
_entry.id   AF-A0A8X7RR84-F1
#
_cell.length_a   1.000
_cell.length_b   1.000
_cell.length_c   1.000
_cell.angle_alpha   90.00
_cell.angle_beta   90.00
_cell.angle_gamma   90.00
#
_symmetry.space_group_name_H-M   'P 1'
#
loop_
_entity.id
_entity.type
_entity.pdbx_description
1 polymer ?
#
loop_
_entity_poly.entity_id
_entity_poly.type
_entity_poly.pdbx_seq_one_letter_code
_entity_poly.pdbx_strand_id
1 'polypeptide(L)'
;MSVPLNLASFSKLKSLLVLKLEVNAVKISTESEEDVIFFPSLESLTLDGTTLKEDPMPALQKLPRLQDLVLKECEWSGAKMSIGEQGFGRLRKLELITVRLDELEIEEKSMPSLLKLNLEIERGATKLLIPDRLQAFVQGTY
;
A
#
# COMPACT_ATOMS: atom_id res chain seq x y z
N MET A 1 -22.67 -11.48 2.52
CA MET A 1 -22.22 -10.14 2.93
C MET A 1 -21.03 -10.31 3.88
N SER A 2 -19.81 -10.03 3.44
CA SER A 2 -18.64 -10.02 4.34
C SER A 2 -18.54 -8.65 5.02
N VAL A 3 -18.25 -8.65 6.32
CA VAL A 3 -17.95 -7.42 7.06
C VAL A 3 -16.48 -7.09 6.77
N PRO A 4 -16.16 -5.88 6.28
CA PRO A 4 -14.77 -5.51 6.03
C PRO A 4 -14.01 -5.45 7.36
N LEU A 5 -12.81 -6.04 7.38
CA LEU A 5 -11.92 -5.93 8.53
C LEU A 5 -11.39 -4.49 8.63
N ASN A 6 -11.47 -3.89 9.81
CA ASN A 6 -10.92 -2.57 10.09
C ASN A 6 -9.55 -2.73 10.76
N LEU A 7 -8.50 -2.13 10.19
CA LEU A 7 -7.15 -2.19 10.78
C LEU A 7 -7.04 -1.52 12.15
N ALA A 8 -7.93 -0.57 12.48
CA ALA A 8 -7.99 0.05 13.79
C ALA A 8 -8.26 -0.96 14.92
N SER A 9 -8.87 -2.10 14.62
CA SER A 9 -9.09 -3.19 15.59
C SER A 9 -7.78 -3.77 16.14
N PHE A 10 -6.66 -3.59 15.43
CA PHE A 10 -5.35 -4.05 15.85
C PHE A 10 -4.49 -2.95 16.49
N SER A 11 -5.03 -1.76 16.76
CA SER A 11 -4.34 -0.64 17.40
C SER A 11 -3.63 -0.98 18.72
N LYS A 12 -4.09 -2.04 19.41
CA LYS A 12 -3.48 -2.54 20.65
C LYS A 12 -2.17 -3.31 20.43
N LEU A 13 -1.90 -3.79 19.21
CA LEU A 13 -0.73 -4.60 18.87
C LEU A 13 0.50 -3.72 18.59
N LYS A 14 0.97 -3.00 19.61
CA LYS A 14 2.04 -1.99 19.49
C LYS A 14 3.41 -2.57 19.10
N SER A 15 3.63 -3.85 19.36
CA SER A 15 4.90 -4.56 19.08
C SER A 15 4.83 -5.44 17.83
N LEU A 16 3.74 -5.35 17.05
CA LEU A 16 3.61 -6.15 15.83
C LEU A 16 4.58 -5.62 14.78
N LEU A 17 5.50 -6.48 14.32
CA LEU A 17 6.48 -6.15 13.28
C LEU A 17 6.03 -6.59 11.89
N VAL A 18 5.35 -7.73 11.81
CA VAL A 18 4.91 -8.34 10.56
C VAL A 18 3.42 -8.65 10.66
N LEU A 19 2.66 -8.23 9.67
CA LEU A 19 1.25 -8.52 9.52
C LEU A 19 1.00 -9.05 8.12
N LYS A 20 0.57 -10.32 8.02
CA LYS A 20 0.03 -10.89 6.80
C LYS A 20 -1.46 -11.17 7.00
N LEU A 21 -2.28 -10.66 6.11
CA LEU A 21 -3.73 -10.87 6.10
C LEU A 21 -4.15 -11.46 4.77
N GLU A 22 -4.93 -12.54 4.85
CA GLU A 22 -5.64 -13.14 3.72
C GLU A 22 -7.12 -13.06 4.07
N VAL A 23 -7.78 -12.04 3.53
CA VAL A 23 -9.14 -11.66 3.91
C VAL A 23 -9.87 -11.10 2.71
N ASN A 24 -11.14 -11.46 2.56
CA ASN A 24 -11.90 -11.09 1.36
C ASN A 24 -12.06 -9.57 1.18
N ALA A 25 -12.15 -8.81 2.27
CA ALA A 25 -12.31 -7.35 2.20
C ALA A 25 -11.74 -6.64 3.43
N VAL A 26 -11.03 -5.54 3.21
CA VAL A 26 -10.45 -4.68 4.26
C VAL A 26 -10.83 -3.23 3.99
N LYS A 27 -11.11 -2.47 5.07
CA LYS A 27 -11.14 -1.01 5.03
C LYS A 27 -9.86 -0.48 5.69
N ILE A 28 -9.09 0.30 4.94
CA ILE A 28 -7.86 0.95 5.40
C ILE A 28 -8.13 2.46 5.47
N SER A 29 -8.95 2.87 6.43
CA SER A 29 -9.27 4.28 6.65
C SER A 29 -8.55 4.81 7.88
N THR A 30 -7.92 5.98 7.76
CA THR A 30 -7.40 6.75 8.90
C THR A 30 -8.35 7.87 9.30
N GLU A 31 -9.66 7.65 9.21
CA GLU A 31 -10.73 8.65 9.47
C GLU A 31 -10.81 9.14 10.95
N SER A 32 -9.82 8.87 11.80
CA SER A 32 -9.72 9.54 13.10
C SER A 32 -8.96 10.85 12.93
N GLU A 33 -9.59 11.97 13.31
CA GLU A 33 -9.01 13.33 13.36
C GLU A 33 -7.84 13.47 14.35
N GLU A 34 -7.55 12.41 15.10
CA GLU A 34 -6.42 12.33 16.02
C GLU A 34 -5.29 11.53 15.36
N ASP A 35 -4.05 12.01 15.53
CA ASP A 35 -2.76 11.40 15.17
C ASP A 35 -2.53 10.00 15.79
N VAL A 36 -3.49 9.08 15.63
CA VAL A 36 -3.38 7.72 16.11
C VAL A 36 -2.47 6.99 15.14
N ILE A 37 -1.21 6.86 15.56
CA ILE A 37 -0.24 6.00 14.90
C ILE A 37 -0.69 4.55 15.11
N PHE A 38 -1.46 4.02 14.17
CA PHE A 38 -1.74 2.61 14.07
C PHE A 38 -0.43 1.86 13.79
N PHE A 39 -0.20 0.75 14.50
CA PHE A 39 0.97 -0.10 14.30
C PHE A 39 2.33 0.63 14.31
N PRO A 40 2.73 1.25 15.44
CA PRO A 40 3.93 2.07 15.51
C PRO A 40 5.25 1.31 15.24
N SER A 41 5.20 -0.03 15.32
CA SER A 41 6.35 -0.90 15.10
C SER A 41 6.27 -1.73 13.83
N LEU A 42 5.21 -1.62 13.02
CA LEU A 42 5.03 -2.51 11.87
C LEU A 42 6.01 -2.16 10.77
N GLU A 43 6.79 -3.17 10.37
CA GLU A 43 7.83 -3.10 9.36
C GLU A 43 7.42 -3.79 8.08
N SER A 44 6.56 -4.81 8.14
CA SER A 44 6.09 -5.55 6.97
C SER A 44 4.57 -5.75 6.99
N LEU A 45 3.92 -5.36 5.90
CA LEU A 45 2.50 -5.61 5.65
C LEU A 45 2.33 -6.39 4.35
N THR A 46 1.56 -7.47 4.41
CA THR A 46 1.10 -8.22 3.25
C THR A 46 -0.41 -8.38 3.28
N LEU A 47 -1.08 -7.94 2.22
CA LEU A 47 -2.49 -8.20 1.97
C LEU A 47 -2.58 -9.13 0.75
N ASP A 48 -3.29 -10.25 0.90
CA ASP A 48 -3.45 -11.29 -0.13
C ASP A 48 -4.95 -11.51 -0.38
N GLY A 49 -5.38 -11.55 -1.65
CA GLY A 49 -6.76 -11.85 -2.03
C GLY A 49 -7.81 -10.89 -1.47
N THR A 50 -7.48 -9.60 -1.35
CA THR A 50 -8.30 -8.61 -0.63
C THR A 50 -8.96 -7.60 -1.56
N THR A 51 -10.29 -7.42 -1.45
CA THR A 51 -10.98 -6.28 -2.06
C THR A 51 -10.77 -5.01 -1.22
N LEU A 52 -10.19 -3.98 -1.84
CA LEU A 52 -9.93 -2.67 -1.27
C LEU A 52 -11.12 -1.73 -1.58
N LYS A 53 -11.66 -1.08 -0.53
CA LYS A 53 -12.81 -0.17 -0.69
C LYS A 53 -12.44 1.26 -1.08
N GLU A 54 -11.20 1.65 -0.82
CA GLU A 54 -10.63 2.98 -1.03
C GLU A 54 -9.15 2.86 -1.36
N ASP A 55 -8.51 3.95 -1.79
CA ASP A 55 -7.06 3.99 -1.99
C ASP A 55 -6.36 3.73 -0.63
N PRO A 56 -5.59 2.64 -0.49
CA PRO A 56 -4.93 2.33 0.76
C PRO A 56 -3.70 3.21 1.03
N MET A 57 -3.12 3.86 0.00
CA MET A 57 -1.82 4.54 0.10
C MET A 57 -1.81 5.69 1.12
N PRO A 58 -2.81 6.59 1.18
CA PRO A 58 -2.85 7.68 2.16
C PRO A 58 -2.83 7.21 3.62
N ALA A 59 -3.38 6.02 3.89
CA ALA A 59 -3.39 5.42 5.21
C ALA A 59 -2.08 4.67 5.49
N LEU A 60 -1.62 3.84 4.54
CA LEU A 60 -0.42 3.02 4.69
C LEU A 60 0.85 3.87 4.78
N GLN A 61 0.92 5.01 4.10
CA GLN A 61 2.07 5.91 4.15
C GLN A 61 2.29 6.57 5.53
N LYS A 62 1.28 6.54 6.43
CA LYS A 62 1.39 7.04 7.80
C LYS A 62 2.07 6.05 8.74
N LEU A 63 2.34 4.82 8.30
CA LEU A 63 3.02 3.80 9.10
C LEU A 63 4.51 4.16 9.23
N PRO A 64 4.99 4.55 10.43
CA PRO A 64 6.27 5.25 10.57
C PRO A 64 7.49 4.35 10.37
N ARG A 65 7.30 3.02 10.44
CA ARG A 65 8.36 2.02 10.35
C ARG A 65 8.21 1.06 9.17
N LEU A 66 7.19 1.24 8.33
CA LEU A 66 6.93 0.31 7.24
C LEU A 66 8.10 0.32 6.24
N GLN A 67 8.67 -0.86 6.02
CA GLN A 67 9.77 -1.12 5.11
C GLN A 67 9.30 -1.96 3.92
N ASP A 68 8.39 -2.90 4.16
CA ASP A 68 7.89 -3.84 3.17
C ASP A 68 6.37 -3.75 3.05
N LEU A 69 5.89 -3.41 1.85
CA LEU A 69 4.48 -3.43 1.49
C LEU A 69 4.26 -4.37 0.30
N VAL A 70 3.41 -5.37 0.50
CA VAL A 70 2.99 -6.31 -0.54
C VAL A 70 1.47 -6.33 -0.62
N LEU A 71 0.93 -5.95 -1.79
CA LEU A 71 -0.48 -6.12 -2.14
C LEU A 71 -0.54 -7.18 -3.23
N LYS A 72 -1.14 -8.33 -2.92
CA LYS A 72 -1.22 -9.49 -3.81
C LYS A 72 -2.67 -9.87 -4.07
N GLU A 73 -3.02 -10.09 -5.33
CA GLU A 73 -4.38 -10.45 -5.74
C GLU A 73 -5.42 -9.48 -5.12
N CYS A 74 -5.04 -8.20 -5.05
CA CYS A 74 -5.88 -7.16 -4.46
C CYS A 74 -6.74 -6.52 -5.55
N GLU A 75 -8.05 -6.52 -5.34
CA GLU A 75 -8.97 -5.85 -6.23
C GLU A 75 -9.31 -4.47 -5.69
N TRP A 76 -9.04 -3.45 -6.49
CA TRP A 76 -9.48 -2.11 -6.20
C TRP A 76 -10.36 -1.60 -7.33
N SER A 77 -11.62 -1.29 -7.00
CA SER A 77 -12.60 -0.80 -7.99
C SER A 77 -12.53 0.72 -8.20
N GLY A 78 -11.56 1.39 -7.57
CA GLY A 78 -11.34 2.82 -7.78
C GLY A 78 -10.34 3.09 -8.90
N ALA A 79 -10.28 4.35 -9.34
CA ALA A 79 -9.54 4.73 -10.54
C ALA A 79 -8.03 4.94 -10.30
N LYS A 80 -7.64 5.70 -9.27
CA LYS A 80 -6.26 6.12 -8.98
C LYS A 80 -5.65 5.83 -7.57
N MET A 81 -4.57 5.05 -7.48
CA MET A 81 -3.74 5.01 -6.26
C MET A 81 -2.69 6.13 -6.30
N SER A 82 -2.54 6.85 -5.20
CA SER A 82 -1.64 8.02 -5.13
C SER A 82 -0.65 7.92 -3.97
N ILE A 83 0.64 8.03 -4.27
CA ILE A 83 1.71 8.13 -3.27
C ILE A 83 2.26 9.56 -3.30
N GLY A 84 1.85 10.37 -2.33
CA GLY A 84 2.19 11.79 -2.26
C GLY A 84 3.64 12.11 -1.83
N GLU A 85 4.00 13.39 -1.89
CA GLU A 85 5.26 13.95 -1.42
C GLU A 85 5.50 13.58 0.05
N GLN A 86 6.71 13.12 0.37
CA GLN A 86 7.06 12.55 1.69
C GLN A 86 6.27 11.28 2.08
N GLY A 87 5.51 10.70 1.16
CA GLY A 87 4.91 9.38 1.36
C GLY A 87 5.98 8.33 1.65
N PHE A 88 5.68 7.40 2.55
CA PHE A 88 6.51 6.23 2.85
C PHE A 88 8.01 6.54 3.10
N GLY A 89 8.32 7.23 4.20
CA GLY A 89 9.69 7.67 4.48
C GLY A 89 10.75 6.55 4.63
N ARG A 90 10.34 5.31 4.95
CA ARG A 90 11.24 4.17 5.19
C ARG A 90 11.02 2.97 4.27
N LEU A 91 10.09 3.06 3.32
CA LEU A 91 9.74 1.92 2.49
C LEU A 91 10.91 1.55 1.59
N ARG A 92 11.31 0.27 1.67
CA ARG A 92 12.39 -0.34 0.90
C ARG A 92 11.85 -1.23 -0.20
N LYS A 93 10.66 -1.80 -0.02
CA LYS A 93 10.04 -2.73 -0.95
C LYS A 93 8.56 -2.42 -1.11
N LEU A 94 8.16 -2.13 -2.35
CA LEU A 94 6.77 -2.05 -2.76
C LEU A 94 6.52 -3.13 -3.82
N GLU A 95 5.57 -4.03 -3.56
CA GLU A 95 5.13 -5.02 -4.54
C GLU A 95 3.61 -4.94 -4.70
N LEU A 96 3.17 -4.62 -5.91
CA LEU A 96 1.79 -4.72 -6.36
C LEU A 96 1.72 -5.91 -7.33
N ILE A 97 1.19 -7.03 -6.87
CA ILE A 97 1.16 -8.30 -7.60
C ILE A 97 -0.28 -8.67 -7.92
N THR A 98 -0.60 -8.81 -9.21
CA THR A 98 -1.96 -9.15 -9.65
C THR A 98 -2.97 -8.14 -9.09
N VAL A 99 -2.62 -6.86 -9.10
CA VAL A 99 -3.48 -5.78 -8.58
C VAL A 99 -4.24 -5.14 -9.73
N ARG A 100 -5.56 -4.94 -9.59
CA ARG A 100 -6.36 -4.18 -10.56
C ARG A 100 -6.42 -2.71 -10.15
N LEU A 101 -5.94 -1.81 -11.01
CA LEU A 101 -6.01 -0.34 -10.84
C LEU A 101 -5.91 0.40 -12.20
N ASP A 102 -6.58 1.55 -12.35
CA ASP A 102 -6.57 2.31 -13.62
C ASP A 102 -5.41 3.35 -13.69
N GLU A 103 -5.02 3.95 -12.57
CA GLU A 103 -3.93 4.92 -12.47
C GLU A 103 -3.11 4.69 -11.20
N LEU A 104 -1.78 4.71 -11.33
CA LEU A 104 -0.85 4.79 -10.20
C LEU A 104 -0.02 6.05 -10.37
N GLU A 105 -0.14 6.97 -9.43
CA GLU A 105 0.68 8.16 -9.36
C GLU A 105 1.64 8.11 -8.18
N ILE A 106 2.93 8.30 -8.47
CA ILE A 106 3.98 8.34 -7.49
C ILE A 106 4.64 9.71 -7.60
N GLU A 107 4.57 10.52 -6.54
CA GLU A 107 5.19 11.85 -6.55
C GLU A 107 6.72 11.76 -6.41
N GLU A 108 7.42 12.73 -6.99
CA GLU A 108 8.89 12.72 -7.15
C GLU A 108 9.63 12.48 -5.84
N LYS A 109 9.16 13.02 -4.70
CA LYS A 109 9.87 12.91 -3.39
C LYS A 109 9.36 11.79 -2.49
N SER A 110 8.50 10.90 -2.96
CA SER A 110 8.00 9.74 -2.21
C SER A 110 9.07 8.66 -2.00
N MET A 111 8.92 7.73 -1.05
CA MET A 111 9.75 6.51 -0.97
C MET A 111 11.27 6.73 -1.21
N PRO A 112 11.94 7.61 -0.46
CA PRO A 112 13.35 7.94 -0.72
C PRO A 112 14.32 6.77 -0.45
N SER A 113 13.88 5.73 0.26
CA SER A 113 14.67 4.55 0.63
C SER A 113 14.34 3.31 -0.21
N LEU A 114 13.60 3.46 -1.31
CA LEU A 114 13.13 2.33 -2.11
C LEU A 114 14.29 1.58 -2.76
N LEU A 115 14.26 0.25 -2.66
CA LEU A 115 15.24 -0.66 -3.25
C LEU A 115 14.61 -1.63 -4.23
N LYS A 116 13.30 -1.86 -4.13
CA LYS A 116 12.55 -2.75 -5.01
C LYS A 116 11.15 -2.20 -5.25
N LEU A 117 10.78 -2.11 -6.53
CA LEU A 117 9.45 -1.76 -6.98
C LEU A 117 8.98 -2.84 -7.95
N ASN A 118 8.06 -3.71 -7.52
CA ASN A 118 7.46 -4.70 -8.40
C ASN A 118 6.04 -4.29 -8.76
N LEU A 119 5.75 -4.13 -10.04
CA LEU A 119 4.44 -3.75 -10.56
C LEU A 119 3.98 -4.81 -11.56
N GLU A 120 3.10 -5.69 -11.10
CA GLU A 120 2.37 -6.66 -11.88
C GLU A 120 0.88 -6.33 -11.77
N ILE A 121 0.40 -5.50 -12.69
CA ILE A 121 -0.95 -4.92 -12.65
C ILE A 121 -1.84 -5.66 -13.63
N GLU A 122 -3.02 -6.10 -13.19
CA GLU A 122 -3.96 -6.83 -14.04
C GLU A 122 -4.67 -5.91 -15.04
N ARG A 123 -4.18 -5.96 -16.29
CA ARG A 123 -4.74 -5.53 -17.58
C ARG A 123 -5.86 -4.48 -17.57
N GLY A 124 -5.46 -3.29 -18.01
CA GLY A 124 -6.21 -2.19 -18.61
C GLY A 124 -5.20 -1.22 -19.25
N ALA A 125 -5.62 -0.09 -19.83
CA ALA A 125 -4.69 1.00 -20.14
C ALA A 125 -4.30 1.70 -18.83
N THR A 126 -3.56 1.02 -17.96
CA THR A 126 -3.19 1.56 -16.67
C THR A 126 -2.20 2.69 -16.88
N LYS A 127 -2.54 3.88 -16.38
CA LYS A 127 -1.68 5.04 -16.45
C LYS A 127 -0.71 5.01 -15.27
N LEU A 128 0.58 4.82 -15.56
CA LEU A 128 1.63 4.84 -14.55
C LEU A 128 2.42 6.14 -14.63
N LEU A 129 2.36 6.94 -13.56
CA LEU A 129 3.17 8.13 -13.38
C LEU A 129 4.26 7.80 -12.35
N ILE A 130 5.36 7.21 -12.84
CA ILE A 130 6.50 6.79 -12.02
C ILE A 130 7.67 7.77 -12.25
N PRO A 131 8.21 8.39 -11.18
CA PRO A 131 9.40 9.24 -11.22
C PRO A 131 10.59 8.55 -11.88
N ASP A 132 11.38 9.29 -12.67
CA ASP A 132 12.55 8.76 -13.38
C ASP A 132 13.54 8.07 -12.43
N ARG A 133 13.74 8.62 -11.23
CA ARG A 133 14.63 8.02 -10.22
C ARG A 133 14.17 6.63 -9.75
N LEU A 134 12.89 6.30 -9.91
CA LEU A 134 12.33 5.03 -9.50
C LEU A 134 12.31 3.99 -10.62
N GLN A 135 12.45 4.40 -11.88
CA GLN A 135 12.42 3.52 -13.05
C GLN A 135 13.46 2.40 -12.96
N ALA A 136 14.64 2.67 -12.40
CA ALA A 136 15.71 1.67 -12.22
C ALA A 136 15.35 0.52 -11.25
N PHE A 137 14.36 0.71 -10.38
CA PHE A 137 13.91 -0.31 -9.41
C PHE A 137 12.70 -1.08 -9.89
N VAL A 138 12.07 -0.66 -10.99
CA VAL A 138 10.85 -1.26 -11.51
C VAL A 138 11.14 -2.66 -12.06
N GLN A 139 10.40 -3.63 -11.55
CA GLN A 139 10.35 -5.03 -11.96
C GLN A 139 8.89 -5.39 -12.25
N GLY A 140 8.68 -6.46 -13.02
CA GLY A 140 7.34 -6.95 -13.36
C GLY A 140 6.88 -6.53 -14.75
N THR A 141 5.69 -6.97 -15.13
CA THR A 141 5.03 -6.64 -16.39
C THR A 141 3.81 -5.79 -16.09
N TYR A 142 3.76 -4.60 -16.68
CA TYR A 142 2.64 -3.67 -16.60
C TYR A 142 2.27 -3.15 -17.99
#